data_AF-A0A1G3ZK88-F1
#
_entry.id   AF-A0A1G3ZK88-F1
#
_cell.length_a   1.000
_cell.length_b   1.000
_cell.length_c   1.000
_cell.angle_alpha   90.00
_cell.angle_beta   90.00
_cell.angle_gamma   90.00
#
_symmetry.space_group_name_H-M   'P 1'
#
loop_
_entity.id
_entity.type
_entity.pdbx_description
1 polymer ?
#
loop_
_entity_poly.entity_id
_entity_poly.type
_entity_poly.pdbx_seq_one_letter_code
_entity_poly.pdbx_strand_id
1 'polypeptide(L)'
;MDDEMKNQIDLRIRKLVPEILKGSAFTDRKLTDTPTDKNQVVPRGYVTKNGTVANRPKSSVATIGQPYFATDTFIPMTYSTQGWRDGVGSIVAQNN
;
A
#
# COMPACT_ATOMS: atom_id res chain seq x y z
N MET A 1 29.84 44.04 -1.73
CA MET A 1 29.80 42.79 -0.95
C MET A 1 31.05 42.03 -1.32
N ASP A 2 31.98 41.93 -0.37
CA ASP A 2 33.33 41.41 -0.58
C ASP A 2 33.28 39.96 -1.07
N ASP A 3 34.10 39.59 -2.06
CA ASP A 3 34.03 38.28 -2.71
C ASP A 3 34.37 37.13 -1.75
N GLU A 4 35.15 37.43 -0.72
CA GLU A 4 35.43 36.52 0.40
C GLU A 4 34.16 36.19 1.20
N MET A 5 33.28 37.17 1.43
CA MET A 5 32.03 36.95 2.15
C MET A 5 31.03 36.12 1.34
N LYS A 6 31.00 36.27 0.01
CA LYS A 6 30.18 35.42 -0.86
C LYS A 6 30.65 33.97 -0.82
N ASN A 7 31.96 33.74 -0.88
CA ASN A 7 32.54 32.39 -0.81
C ASN A 7 32.24 31.70 0.52
N GLN A 8 32.28 32.42 1.64
CA GLN A 8 31.93 31.86 2.94
C GLN A 8 30.45 31.48 3.05
N ILE A 9 29.56 32.29 2.47
CA ILE A 9 28.11 31.99 2.42
C ILE A 9 27.87 30.74 1.55
N ASP A 10 28.50 30.64 0.38
CA ASP A 10 28.29 29.53 -0.54
C ASP A 10 28.78 28.20 0.07
N LEU A 11 29.94 28.21 0.74
CA LEU A 11 30.45 27.05 1.49
C LEU A 11 29.51 26.63 2.61
N ARG A 12 28.91 27.58 3.33
CA ARG A 12 27.99 27.29 4.43
C ARG A 12 26.67 26.71 3.95
N ILE A 13 26.12 27.24 2.85
CA ILE A 13 24.88 26.72 2.23
C ILE A 13 25.11 25.29 1.70
N ARG A 14 26.21 25.05 0.98
CA ARG A 14 26.56 23.71 0.46
C ARG A 14 26.75 22.66 1.55
N LYS A 15 27.15 23.06 2.76
CA LYS A 15 27.29 22.15 3.90
C LYS A 15 25.95 21.86 4.58
N LEU A 16 25.14 22.90 4.82
CA LEU A 16 23.90 22.78 5.59
C LEU A 16 22.75 22.16 4.80
N VAL A 17 22.62 22.46 3.51
CA VAL A 17 21.50 21.96 2.69
C VAL A 17 21.49 20.42 2.63
N PRO A 18 22.61 19.72 2.36
CA PRO A 18 22.62 18.26 2.37
C PRO A 18 22.38 17.63 3.75
N GLU A 19 22.83 18.26 4.85
CA GLU A 19 22.55 17.79 6.20
C GLU A 19 21.07 17.87 6.54
N ILE A 20 20.42 18.98 6.20
CA ILE A 20 18.97 19.18 6.40
C ILE A 20 18.17 18.21 5.54
N LEU A 21 18.57 18.00 4.28
CA LEU A 21 17.93 17.05 3.37
C LEU A 21 18.09 15.59 3.82
N LYS A 22 19.22 15.24 4.46
CA LYS A 22 19.44 13.91 5.05
C LYS A 22 18.61 13.65 6.32
N GLY A 23 18.25 14.70 7.05
CA GLY A 23 17.68 14.59 8.40
C GLY A 23 16.16 14.47 8.48
N SER A 24 15.39 15.17 7.62
CA SER A 24 14.01 15.51 8.05
C SER A 24 12.90 15.52 7.00
N ALA A 25 13.14 15.24 5.72
CA ALA A 25 12.07 15.45 4.72
C ALA A 25 11.69 14.22 3.89
N PHE A 26 12.65 13.38 3.49
CA PHE A 26 12.36 12.25 2.62
C PHE A 26 13.32 11.09 2.94
N THR A 27 12.96 10.28 3.93
CA THR A 27 13.55 8.93 4.03
C THR A 27 12.78 8.03 3.07
N ASP A 28 13.49 7.27 2.24
CA ASP A 28 12.88 6.13 1.55
C ASP A 28 12.14 5.30 2.58
N ARG A 29 10.86 4.98 2.31
CA ARG A 29 10.07 4.15 3.22
C ARG A 29 10.84 2.87 3.49
N LYS A 30 11.24 2.67 4.74
CA LYS A 30 11.83 1.39 5.15
C LYS A 30 10.71 0.37 5.15
N LEU A 31 11.02 -0.89 4.85
CA LEU A 31 10.05 -2.00 4.95
C LEU A 31 9.41 -2.06 6.35
N THR A 32 10.13 -1.62 7.38
CA THR A 32 9.69 -1.50 8.77
C THR A 32 8.76 -0.32 9.07
N ASP A 33 8.66 0.67 8.19
CA ASP A 33 7.72 1.80 8.34
C ASP A 33 6.28 1.39 7.96
N THR A 34 6.13 0.20 7.40
CA THR A 34 4.82 -0.40 7.18
C THR A 34 4.31 -0.92 8.53
N PRO A 35 3.08 -0.58 8.97
CA PRO A 35 2.51 -1.10 10.20
C PRO A 35 2.72 -2.61 10.30
N THR A 36 3.27 -3.11 11.41
CA THR A 36 3.55 -4.55 11.57
C THR A 36 2.29 -5.37 11.87
N ASP A 37 1.15 -4.69 12.06
CA ASP A 37 -0.14 -5.34 12.22
C ASP A 37 -0.57 -5.97 10.90
N LYS A 38 -0.70 -7.31 10.91
CA LYS A 38 -1.22 -8.13 9.81
C LYS A 38 -2.55 -7.62 9.24
N ASN A 39 -3.32 -6.87 10.04
CA ASN A 39 -4.62 -6.34 9.64
C ASN A 39 -4.56 -4.88 9.11
N GLN A 40 -3.45 -4.15 9.30
CA GLN A 40 -3.35 -2.75 8.85
C GLN A 40 -2.65 -2.58 7.51
N VAL A 41 -1.85 -3.55 7.07
CA VAL A 41 -1.22 -3.52 5.75
C VAL A 41 -2.03 -4.39 4.81
N VAL A 42 -3.17 -3.88 4.37
CA VAL A 42 -3.81 -4.43 3.17
C VAL A 42 -2.93 -3.98 2.00
N PRO A 43 -2.23 -4.88 1.28
CA PRO A 43 -1.37 -4.42 0.20
C PRO A 43 -2.28 -3.75 -0.85
N ARG A 44 -1.95 -2.52 -1.29
CA ARG A 44 -2.84 -1.68 -2.13
C ARG A 44 -3.40 -2.41 -3.34
N GLY A 45 -2.64 -3.34 -3.90
CA GLY A 45 -3.06 -4.18 -5.02
C GLY A 45 -4.24 -5.11 -4.71
N TYR A 46 -4.70 -5.23 -3.47
CA TYR A 46 -5.84 -6.05 -3.04
C TYR A 46 -7.12 -5.24 -2.77
N VAL A 47 -7.04 -3.91 -2.68
CA VAL A 47 -8.22 -3.04 -2.47
C VAL A 47 -8.96 -2.77 -3.78
N THR A 48 -8.26 -2.86 -4.91
CA THR A 48 -8.78 -2.55 -6.25
C THR A 48 -8.79 -3.78 -7.18
N LYS A 49 -8.88 -5.00 -6.65
CA LYS A 49 -8.94 -6.19 -7.52
C LYS A 49 -10.33 -6.36 -8.11
N ASN A 50 -10.36 -6.49 -9.43
CA ASN A 50 -11.53 -6.82 -10.22
C ASN A 50 -11.16 -7.87 -11.28
N GLY A 51 -12.16 -8.63 -11.70
CA GLY A 51 -12.01 -9.67 -12.72
C GLY A 51 -13.13 -10.69 -12.62
N THR A 52 -13.05 -11.79 -13.36
CA THR A 52 -14.08 -12.84 -13.28
C THR A 52 -14.04 -13.57 -11.94
N VAL A 53 -15.14 -14.21 -11.54
CA VAL A 53 -15.19 -15.05 -10.33
C VAL A 53 -14.05 -16.07 -10.32
N ALA A 54 -13.66 -16.63 -11.46
CA ALA A 54 -12.55 -17.59 -11.56
C ALA A 54 -11.16 -16.98 -11.28
N ASN A 55 -10.97 -15.69 -11.53
CA ASN A 55 -9.69 -14.98 -11.36
C ASN A 55 -9.56 -14.35 -9.96
N ARG A 56 -10.49 -14.62 -9.05
CA ARG A 56 -10.40 -14.19 -7.66
C ARG A 56 -9.14 -14.75 -6.99
N PRO A 57 -8.50 -14.00 -6.08
CA PRO A 57 -7.38 -14.53 -5.31
C PRO A 57 -7.78 -15.79 -4.51
N LYS A 58 -6.93 -16.81 -4.57
CA LYS A 58 -7.13 -18.06 -3.83
C LYS A 58 -6.82 -17.89 -2.34
N SER A 59 -7.30 -18.80 -1.53
CA SER A 59 -7.12 -18.77 -0.06
C SER A 59 -5.67 -18.67 0.41
N SER A 60 -4.70 -19.19 -0.35
CA SER A 60 -3.27 -19.07 -0.04
C SER A 60 -2.69 -17.65 -0.16
N VAL A 61 -3.39 -16.76 -0.85
CA VAL A 61 -2.97 -15.36 -1.09
C VAL A 61 -4.03 -14.33 -0.70
N ALA A 62 -5.24 -14.77 -0.37
CA ALA A 62 -6.35 -13.90 0.03
C ALA A 62 -6.33 -13.64 1.54
N THR A 63 -6.50 -12.38 1.93
CA THR A 63 -6.59 -11.96 3.33
C THR A 63 -8.06 -11.79 3.74
N ILE A 64 -8.44 -12.21 4.95
CA ILE A 64 -9.81 -12.01 5.47
C ILE A 64 -10.21 -10.54 5.35
N GLY A 65 -11.44 -10.28 4.86
CA GLY A 65 -11.94 -8.92 4.64
C GLY A 65 -11.49 -8.30 3.32
N GLN A 66 -10.72 -9.01 2.49
CA GLN A 66 -10.28 -8.49 1.20
C GLN A 66 -11.47 -8.32 0.25
N PRO A 67 -11.64 -7.12 -0.34
CA PRO A 67 -12.67 -6.87 -1.36
C PRO A 67 -12.24 -7.39 -2.74
N TYR A 68 -13.21 -7.79 -3.55
CA TYR A 68 -13.04 -8.17 -4.96
C TYR A 68 -14.31 -7.86 -5.74
N PHE A 69 -14.19 -7.26 -6.92
CA PHE A 69 -15.35 -7.03 -7.80
C PHE A 69 -15.38 -8.04 -8.94
N ALA A 70 -16.38 -8.94 -8.92
CA ALA A 70 -16.58 -9.94 -9.98
C ALA A 70 -17.21 -9.29 -11.22
N THR A 71 -16.47 -9.16 -12.32
CA THR A 71 -16.91 -8.44 -13.54
C THR A 71 -17.86 -9.25 -14.42
N ASP A 72 -17.91 -10.57 -14.23
CA ASP A 72 -18.80 -11.50 -14.92
C ASP A 72 -20.20 -11.55 -14.28
N THR A 73 -20.27 -11.52 -12.94
CA THR A 73 -21.55 -11.52 -12.21
C THR A 73 -21.97 -10.13 -11.73
N PHE A 74 -21.09 -9.14 -11.83
CA PHE A 74 -21.27 -7.78 -11.28
C PHE A 74 -21.52 -7.76 -9.76
N ILE A 75 -21.02 -8.78 -9.05
CA ILE A 75 -21.20 -8.91 -7.60
C ILE A 75 -19.94 -8.42 -6.88
N PRO A 76 -20.04 -7.44 -5.96
CA PRO A 76 -18.97 -7.15 -5.03
C PRO A 76 -18.86 -8.28 -4.00
N MET A 77 -17.65 -8.77 -3.80
CA MET A 77 -17.35 -9.89 -2.92
C MET A 77 -16.31 -9.53 -1.86
N THR A 78 -16.39 -10.17 -0.70
CA THR A 78 -15.42 -10.04 0.40
C THR A 78 -14.94 -11.42 0.83
N TYR A 79 -13.62 -11.60 0.93
CA TYR A 79 -13.05 -12.89 1.33
C TYR A 79 -13.26 -13.18 2.82
N SER A 80 -13.62 -14.43 3.12
CA SER A 80 -13.71 -14.99 4.47
C SER A 80 -13.16 -16.42 4.49
N THR A 81 -12.94 -16.98 5.69
CA THR A 81 -12.44 -18.35 5.84
C THR A 81 -13.37 -19.41 5.23
N GLN A 82 -14.65 -19.11 5.11
CA GLN A 82 -15.66 -20.00 4.52
C GLN A 82 -15.82 -19.85 3.01
N GLY A 83 -15.25 -18.79 2.40
CA GLY A 83 -15.50 -18.43 1.02
C GLY A 83 -15.56 -16.93 0.79
N TRP A 84 -15.80 -16.56 -0.46
CA TRP A 84 -16.13 -15.20 -0.88
C TRP A 84 -17.62 -14.93 -0.65
N ARG A 85 -17.91 -13.84 0.07
CA ARG A 85 -19.27 -13.41 0.43
C ARG A 85 -19.71 -12.21 -0.38
N ASP A 86 -20.98 -12.13 -0.73
CA ASP A 86 -21.58 -10.93 -1.32
C ASP A 86 -21.95 -9.86 -0.25
N GLY A 87 -22.56 -8.76 -0.69
CA GLY A 87 -23.01 -7.67 0.18
C GLY A 87 -24.13 -8.03 1.17
N VAL A 88 -24.81 -9.16 0.99
CA VAL A 88 -25.83 -9.67 1.94
C VAL A 88 -25.28 -10.76 2.86
N GLY A 89 -24.01 -11.15 2.70
CA GLY A 89 -23.30 -12.10 3.56
C GLY A 89 -23.36 -13.56 3.09
N SER A 90 -23.95 -13.83 1.92
CA SER A 90 -24.08 -15.17 1.33
C SER A 90 -22.77 -15.60 0.68
N ILE A 91 -22.40 -16.89 0.80
CA ILE A 91 -21.22 -17.44 0.13
C ILE A 91 -21.53 -17.63 -1.35
N VAL A 92 -20.84 -16.86 -2.19
CA VAL A 92 -21.02 -16.82 -3.65
C VAL A 92 -19.88 -17.51 -4.39
N ALA A 93 -18.75 -17.74 -3.74
CA ALA A 93 -17.67 -18.56 -4.29
C ALA A 93 -16.82 -19.25 -3.21
N GLN A 94 -16.48 -20.52 -3.42
CA GLN A 94 -15.65 -21.30 -2.50
C GLN A 94 -14.15 -20.96 -2.61
N ASN A 95 -13.35 -21.40 -1.64
CA ASN A 95 -11.94 -21.05 -1.49
C ASN A 95 -10.93 -21.88 -2.34
N ASN A 96 -11.43 -22.62 -3.34
CA ASN A 96 -10.69 -23.54 -4.23
C ASN A 96 -9.57 -22.87 -5.06
#